data_AF-A0A920GTW7-F1
#
_entry.id   AF-A0A920GTW7-F1
#
_cell.length_a   1.000
_cell.length_b   1.000
_cell.length_c   1.000
_cell.angle_alpha   90.00
_cell.angle_beta   90.00
_cell.angle_gamma   90.00
#
_symmetry.space_group_name_H-M   'P 1'
#
loop_
_entity.id
_entity.type
_entity.pdbx_description
1 polymer ?
#
loop_
_entity_poly.entity_id
_entity_poly.type
_entity_poly.pdbx_seq_one_letter_code
_entity_poly.pdbx_strand_id
1 'polypeptide(L)'
;MRLNNFPIYLPWNLEPINLQPVGSIPNGMVYVQGGNFVPGLTGNNTDPIYLHPFYIDKTEVTNKEFKKFIDSGGYENKQYWVEMEFINDGVSLNWEEAKKLMIDSTGVQGPAGWEVGMYLDGKDDFPVTGISWYEALAYARYKGNILPPMFHWAKAAYPPDEIGSPIAPRLLKFSNFSQESLKEVGQGSGAYGTYDMAGNAREWVWNIFGGRGLTLGGAYDEPTYLASQTSPLPRMDRSLRNGFRTARLINPRDLNPYGDPIQTQAPRDLSYYKPMSDEVFGVYSRNHEVRNTNTEVEEIYIDESHPLWIKERVRIEAGYNSEKMDILIFRPKNSFGPSDAVIFHPGANYYTTPPEIDEVNPGEFGLDFLIKSGKTLVWPAWKGSLNRLPESRSGSPEDTLIYFRGLNIAWVSDTSKTLDYLESRADINPSNFFYMGMSFGALFNTHTLLFEDRYNAAILYVGGVFPTYPPLSDGINHMPRIKTPFLMLNGEQDYLVPKSSAMFFYGSTGTPENDKKIIFYDSGHWPLPRNQMIKETLSFIDKYKK
;
A
#
# COMPACT_ATOMS: atom_id res chain seq x y z
N MET A 1 -0.08 -10.28 27.11
CA MET A 1 -1.05 -9.39 26.44
C MET A 1 -1.13 -8.07 27.23
N ARG A 2 -0.77 -6.93 26.64
CA ARG A 2 -1.07 -5.60 27.20
C ARG A 2 -2.28 -5.02 26.44
N LEU A 3 -3.44 -5.63 26.64
CA LEU A 3 -4.71 -5.20 26.01
C LEU A 3 -5.45 -4.13 26.84
N ASN A 4 -4.92 -3.74 28.01
CA ASN A 4 -5.60 -2.80 28.91
C ASN A 4 -5.71 -1.36 28.37
N ASN A 5 -4.96 -1.02 27.33
CA ASN A 5 -4.94 0.34 26.78
C ASN A 5 -5.79 0.47 25.49
N PHE A 6 -6.20 -0.65 24.88
CA PHE A 6 -7.05 -0.72 23.69
C PHE A 6 -7.87 -2.01 23.72
N PRO A 7 -9.09 -2.01 24.30
CA PRO A 7 -9.96 -3.18 24.27
C PRO A 7 -10.44 -3.42 22.85
N ILE A 8 -9.79 -4.33 22.13
CA ILE A 8 -10.28 -4.86 20.85
C ILE A 8 -11.34 -5.91 21.18
N TYR A 9 -12.59 -5.67 20.78
CA TYR A 9 -13.64 -6.67 20.86
C TYR A 9 -13.41 -7.73 19.77
N LEU A 10 -13.02 -8.94 20.17
CA LEU A 10 -12.98 -10.10 19.30
C LEU A 10 -14.28 -10.88 19.47
N PRO A 11 -15.01 -11.20 18.39
CA PRO A 11 -16.16 -12.11 18.48
C PRO A 11 -15.75 -13.57 18.78
N TRP A 12 -14.47 -13.86 19.03
CA TRP A 12 -13.95 -15.17 19.44
C TRP A 12 -12.88 -15.06 20.53
N ASN A 13 -12.67 -16.16 21.26
CA ASN A 13 -11.56 -16.28 22.21
C ASN A 13 -10.28 -16.76 21.52
N LEU A 14 -9.13 -16.22 21.93
CA LEU A 14 -7.84 -16.77 21.53
C LEU A 14 -7.68 -18.18 22.12
N GLU A 15 -7.41 -19.16 21.26
CA GLU A 15 -7.15 -20.51 21.71
C GLU A 15 -5.80 -20.60 22.46
N PRO A 16 -5.69 -21.44 23.51
CA PRO A 16 -4.41 -21.71 24.16
C PRO A 16 -3.40 -22.29 23.15
N ILE A 17 -2.12 -21.91 23.30
CA ILE A 17 -1.04 -22.44 22.46
C ILE A 17 -0.85 -23.94 22.75
N ASN A 18 -1.03 -24.77 21.73
CA ASN A 18 -0.84 -26.21 21.80
C ASN A 18 0.61 -26.60 21.50
N LEU A 19 1.38 -26.89 22.55
CA LEU A 19 2.75 -27.42 22.43
C LEU A 19 2.76 -28.80 21.79
N GLN A 20 3.66 -29.01 20.84
CA GLN A 20 3.81 -30.29 20.13
C GLN A 20 4.89 -31.15 20.81
N PRO A 21 4.71 -32.48 20.88
CA PRO A 21 5.75 -33.38 21.36
C PRO A 21 7.05 -33.23 20.57
N VAL A 22 8.19 -33.37 21.26
CA VAL A 22 9.50 -33.35 20.60
C VAL A 22 9.57 -34.49 19.57
N GLY A 23 9.91 -34.16 18.33
CA GLY A 23 10.00 -35.12 17.22
C GLY A 23 8.70 -35.40 16.48
N SER A 24 7.57 -34.78 16.86
CA SER A 24 6.29 -34.94 16.12
C SER A 24 6.13 -33.99 14.93
N ILE A 25 6.98 -32.95 14.85
CA ILE A 25 6.98 -31.97 13.76
C ILE A 25 7.95 -32.43 12.67
N PRO A 26 7.59 -32.37 11.37
CA PRO A 26 8.51 -32.63 10.28
C PRO A 26 9.79 -31.78 10.38
N ASN A 27 10.95 -32.40 10.10
CA ASN A 27 12.24 -31.71 10.15
C ASN A 27 12.23 -30.43 9.30
N GLY A 28 12.73 -29.33 9.87
CA GLY A 28 12.81 -28.03 9.20
C GLY A 28 11.50 -27.25 9.13
N MET A 29 10.40 -27.76 9.71
CA MET A 29 9.10 -27.08 9.75
C MET A 29 8.71 -26.65 11.16
N VAL A 30 7.70 -25.79 11.24
CA VAL A 30 7.02 -25.40 12.48
C VAL A 30 5.54 -25.76 12.40
N TYR A 31 4.93 -26.04 13.54
CA TYR A 31 3.49 -26.28 13.66
C TYR A 31 2.76 -24.95 13.87
N VAL A 32 1.80 -24.66 12.99
CA VAL A 32 0.90 -23.51 13.12
C VAL A 32 -0.45 -24.02 13.58
N GLN A 33 -0.90 -23.54 14.75
CA GLN A 33 -2.18 -23.95 15.32
C GLN A 33 -3.36 -23.47 14.46
N GLY A 34 -4.43 -24.26 14.45
CA GLY A 34 -5.71 -23.91 13.85
C GLY A 34 -6.44 -22.78 14.58
N GLY A 35 -7.70 -22.53 14.23
CA GLY A 35 -8.54 -21.51 14.85
C GLY A 35 -8.68 -20.21 14.05
N ASN A 36 -9.52 -19.32 14.56
CA ASN A 36 -9.84 -18.03 13.94
C ASN A 36 -8.68 -17.04 14.05
N PHE A 37 -8.43 -16.31 12.95
CA PHE A 37 -7.50 -15.18 12.92
C PHE A 37 -7.97 -14.13 11.92
N VAL A 38 -7.52 -12.88 12.10
CA VAL A 38 -7.70 -11.83 11.08
C VAL A 38 -6.43 -11.77 10.25
N PRO A 39 -6.50 -11.90 8.91
CA PRO A 39 -5.32 -11.81 8.07
C PRO A 39 -4.70 -10.42 8.15
N GLY A 40 -3.43 -10.32 8.56
CA GLY A 40 -2.64 -9.08 8.56
C GLY A 40 -2.20 -8.64 7.15
N LEU A 41 -3.07 -8.78 6.15
CA LEU A 41 -2.77 -8.45 4.75
C LEU A 41 -3.54 -7.19 4.32
N THR A 42 -2.81 -6.18 3.85
CA THR A 42 -3.37 -4.92 3.36
C THR A 42 -4.34 -5.17 2.20
N GLY A 43 -5.51 -4.52 2.24
CA GLY A 43 -6.55 -4.65 1.21
C GLY A 43 -7.48 -5.86 1.35
N ASN A 44 -7.32 -6.69 2.39
CA ASN A 44 -8.28 -7.76 2.73
C ASN A 44 -9.30 -7.29 3.78
N ASN A 45 -10.45 -7.96 3.84
CA ASN A 45 -11.45 -7.67 4.86
C ASN A 45 -10.94 -8.05 6.25
N THR A 46 -11.48 -7.40 7.29
CA THR A 46 -11.14 -7.67 8.69
C THR A 46 -11.96 -8.82 9.29
N ASP A 47 -12.74 -9.53 8.48
CA ASP A 47 -13.51 -10.68 8.95
C ASP A 47 -12.58 -11.82 9.38
N PRO A 48 -12.87 -12.49 10.51
CA PRO A 48 -12.10 -13.65 10.92
C PRO A 48 -12.19 -14.79 9.91
N ILE A 49 -11.04 -15.40 9.65
CA ILE A 49 -10.93 -16.63 8.86
C ILE A 49 -10.53 -17.76 9.80
N TYR A 50 -11.19 -18.92 9.65
CA TYR A 50 -10.82 -20.13 10.36
C TYR A 50 -9.83 -20.95 9.54
N LEU A 51 -8.67 -21.32 10.10
CA LEU A 51 -7.78 -22.30 9.48
C LEU A 51 -7.66 -23.55 10.35
N HIS A 52 -7.56 -24.71 9.71
CA HIS A 52 -7.10 -25.93 10.37
C HIS A 52 -5.58 -25.86 10.63
N PRO A 53 -5.04 -26.65 11.58
CA PRO A 53 -3.61 -26.69 11.84
C PRO A 53 -2.82 -27.25 10.65
N PHE A 54 -1.60 -26.74 10.45
CA PHE A 54 -0.71 -27.13 9.36
C PHE A 54 0.75 -26.97 9.77
N TYR A 55 1.64 -27.51 8.94
CA TYR A 55 3.08 -27.27 9.04
C TYR A 55 3.54 -26.30 7.96
N ILE A 56 4.51 -25.45 8.29
CA ILE A 56 5.17 -24.57 7.33
C ILE A 56 6.67 -24.58 7.57
N ASP A 57 7.46 -24.42 6.51
CA ASP A 57 8.91 -24.33 6.64
C ASP A 57 9.32 -23.21 7.60
N LYS A 58 10.29 -23.55 8.45
CA LYS A 58 10.83 -22.63 9.46
C LYS A 58 11.47 -21.40 8.83
N THR A 59 12.11 -21.57 7.67
CA THR A 59 12.80 -20.53 6.90
C THR A 59 12.36 -20.57 5.43
N GLU A 60 12.82 -19.60 4.65
CA GLU A 60 12.87 -19.71 3.19
C GLU A 60 13.66 -20.95 2.75
N VAL A 61 13.37 -21.49 1.56
CA VAL A 61 14.15 -22.59 0.96
C VAL A 61 15.54 -22.08 0.61
N THR A 62 16.60 -22.80 0.97
CA THR A 62 17.97 -22.35 0.71
C THR A 62 18.49 -22.75 -0.66
N ASN A 63 19.54 -22.09 -1.14
CA ASN A 63 20.24 -22.48 -2.36
C ASN A 63 20.71 -23.94 -2.33
N LYS A 64 21.25 -24.40 -1.19
CA LYS A 64 21.68 -25.78 -0.98
C LYS A 64 20.53 -26.79 -1.10
N GLU A 65 19.35 -26.44 -0.60
CA GLU A 65 18.17 -27.29 -0.72
C GLU A 65 17.65 -27.34 -2.15
N PHE A 66 17.56 -26.20 -2.83
CA PHE A 66 17.15 -26.13 -4.23
C PHE A 66 18.13 -26.84 -5.16
N LYS A 67 19.43 -26.80 -4.86
CA LYS A 67 20.45 -27.54 -5.62
C LYS A 67 20.20 -29.05 -5.58
N LYS A 68 19.78 -29.61 -4.44
CA LYS A 68 19.41 -31.03 -4.34
C LYS A 68 18.22 -31.39 -5.22
N PHE A 69 17.26 -30.49 -5.36
CA PHE A 69 16.14 -30.66 -6.29
C PHE A 69 16.64 -30.74 -7.74
N ILE A 70 17.51 -29.82 -8.15
CA ILE A 70 18.12 -29.83 -9.49
C ILE A 70 18.90 -31.12 -9.72
N ASP A 71 19.77 -31.50 -8.78
CA ASP A 71 20.62 -32.70 -8.87
C ASP A 71 19.81 -34.01 -8.88
N SER A 72 18.61 -33.98 -8.33
CA SER A 72 17.65 -35.10 -8.39
C SER A 72 16.88 -35.16 -9.72
N GLY A 73 17.25 -34.34 -10.71
CA GLY A 73 16.57 -34.24 -12.00
C GLY A 73 15.29 -33.39 -11.95
N GLY A 74 15.23 -32.38 -11.08
CA GLY A 74 14.04 -31.56 -10.85
C GLY A 74 13.43 -30.94 -12.11
N TYR A 75 14.27 -30.44 -13.03
CA TYR A 75 13.84 -29.88 -14.31
C TYR A 75 13.54 -30.93 -15.38
N GLU A 76 13.95 -32.19 -15.19
CA GLU A 76 13.75 -33.26 -16.18
C GLU A 76 12.62 -34.23 -15.79
N ASN A 77 12.25 -34.27 -14.51
CA ASN A 77 11.15 -35.09 -14.04
C ASN A 77 9.80 -34.36 -14.23
N LYS A 78 9.11 -34.67 -15.33
CA LYS A 78 7.78 -34.14 -15.68
C LYS A 78 6.74 -34.28 -14.57
N GLN A 79 6.86 -35.24 -13.65
CA GLN A 79 5.89 -35.43 -12.56
C GLN A 79 5.79 -34.23 -11.63
N TYR A 80 6.86 -33.44 -11.49
CA TYR A 80 6.83 -32.22 -10.67
C TYR A 80 6.07 -31.08 -11.35
N TRP A 81 5.82 -31.17 -12.65
CA TRP A 81 5.30 -30.08 -13.49
C TRP A 81 3.88 -30.33 -14.01
N VAL A 82 3.25 -31.45 -13.63
CA VAL A 82 1.91 -31.83 -14.09
C VAL A 82 0.84 -30.81 -13.69
N GLU A 83 -0.22 -30.65 -14.48
CA GLU A 83 -1.36 -29.77 -14.14
C GLU A 83 -0.99 -28.27 -13.99
N MET A 84 0.19 -27.86 -14.43
CA MET A 84 0.59 -26.46 -14.51
C MET A 84 0.24 -25.91 -15.88
N GLU A 85 -0.57 -24.85 -15.92
CA GLU A 85 -0.76 -24.05 -17.12
C GLU A 85 0.35 -22.98 -17.20
N PHE A 86 1.35 -23.19 -18.06
CA PHE A 86 2.45 -22.24 -18.26
C PHE A 86 1.98 -21.04 -19.08
N ILE A 87 2.09 -19.84 -18.52
CA ILE A 87 1.74 -18.59 -19.19
C ILE A 87 2.92 -17.61 -19.05
N ASN A 88 3.36 -17.07 -20.18
CA ASN A 88 4.33 -15.98 -20.24
C ASN A 88 3.71 -14.81 -21.03
N ASP A 89 3.50 -13.66 -20.38
CA ASP A 89 2.91 -12.46 -20.98
C ASP A 89 1.59 -12.71 -21.76
N GLY A 90 0.73 -13.57 -21.21
CA GLY A 90 -0.55 -13.94 -21.82
C GLY A 90 -0.47 -15.02 -22.90
N VAL A 91 0.74 -15.51 -23.23
CA VAL A 91 0.95 -16.62 -24.16
C VAL A 91 1.05 -17.93 -23.39
N SER A 92 0.24 -18.91 -23.76
CA SER A 92 0.33 -20.27 -23.23
C SER A 92 1.55 -20.99 -23.82
N LEU A 93 2.32 -21.65 -22.95
CA LEU A 93 3.52 -22.40 -23.32
C LEU A 93 3.33 -23.88 -22.98
N ASN A 94 3.97 -24.76 -23.73
CA ASN A 94 4.18 -26.13 -23.28
C ASN A 94 5.36 -26.20 -22.28
N TRP A 95 5.52 -27.35 -21.61
CA TRP A 95 6.56 -27.52 -20.60
C TRP A 95 7.99 -27.33 -21.11
N GLU A 96 8.30 -27.80 -22.33
CA GLU A 96 9.65 -27.64 -22.90
C GLU A 96 9.94 -26.18 -23.26
N GLU A 97 8.93 -25.44 -23.70
CA GLU A 97 9.04 -23.99 -23.96
C GLU A 97 9.24 -23.21 -22.67
N ALA A 98 8.46 -23.51 -21.62
CA ALA A 98 8.60 -22.88 -20.32
C ALA A 98 9.98 -23.17 -19.70
N LYS A 99 10.44 -24.43 -19.79
CA LYS A 99 11.76 -24.86 -19.28
C LYS A 99 12.92 -24.10 -19.92
N LYS A 100 12.83 -23.72 -21.20
CA LYS A 100 13.85 -22.90 -21.88
C LYS A 100 13.97 -21.48 -21.33
N LEU A 101 12.95 -20.99 -20.63
CA LEU A 101 12.96 -19.69 -19.96
C LEU A 101 13.48 -19.78 -18.51
N MET A 102 13.61 -20.99 -17.98
CA MET A 102 14.04 -21.29 -16.61
C MET A 102 15.54 -21.59 -16.54
N ILE A 103 16.34 -20.69 -17.08
CA ILE A 103 17.80 -20.79 -17.17
C ILE A 103 18.50 -19.78 -16.27
N ASP A 104 19.69 -20.14 -15.82
CA ASP A 104 20.60 -19.30 -15.07
C ASP A 104 21.29 -18.27 -15.99
N SER A 105 22.17 -17.45 -15.43
CA SER A 105 22.86 -16.38 -16.17
C SER A 105 23.79 -16.88 -17.28
N THR A 106 24.11 -18.18 -17.29
CA THR A 106 24.99 -18.84 -18.27
C THR A 106 24.24 -19.69 -19.28
N GLY A 107 22.91 -19.77 -19.17
CA GLY A 107 22.04 -20.52 -20.07
C GLY A 107 21.81 -21.99 -19.67
N VAL A 108 22.20 -22.39 -18.46
CA VAL A 108 21.93 -23.73 -17.91
C VAL A 108 20.64 -23.70 -17.09
N GLN A 109 19.88 -24.78 -17.01
CA GLN A 109 18.67 -24.83 -16.17
C GLN A 109 19.01 -24.55 -14.70
N GLY A 110 18.31 -23.61 -14.07
CA GLY A 110 18.55 -23.21 -12.70
C GLY A 110 18.11 -21.78 -12.42
N PRO A 111 18.12 -21.33 -11.14
CA PRO A 111 17.73 -19.99 -10.74
C PRO A 111 18.48 -18.89 -11.52
N ALA A 112 17.80 -17.79 -11.84
CA ALA A 112 18.31 -16.75 -12.74
C ALA A 112 19.63 -16.11 -12.30
N GLY A 113 19.89 -16.06 -10.98
CA GLY A 113 21.13 -15.50 -10.41
C GLY A 113 22.28 -16.49 -10.28
N TRP A 114 22.10 -17.76 -10.66
CA TRP A 114 23.15 -18.78 -10.61
C TRP A 114 24.04 -18.72 -11.85
N GLU A 115 25.17 -19.43 -11.78
CA GLU A 115 26.13 -19.58 -12.86
C GLU A 115 26.48 -21.06 -13.03
N VAL A 116 26.50 -21.54 -14.26
CA VAL A 116 26.85 -22.93 -14.63
C VAL A 116 26.14 -24.00 -13.78
N GLY A 117 24.86 -23.77 -13.47
CA GLY A 117 24.02 -24.65 -12.65
C GLY A 117 24.32 -24.61 -11.15
N MET A 118 25.01 -23.58 -10.66
CA MET A 118 25.47 -23.49 -9.27
C MET A 118 25.32 -22.07 -8.67
N TYR A 119 25.06 -22.00 -7.37
CA TYR A 119 25.10 -20.75 -6.60
C TYR A 119 26.54 -20.36 -6.26
N LEU A 120 26.76 -19.08 -5.95
CA LEU A 120 28.08 -18.57 -5.54
C LEU A 120 28.58 -19.22 -4.23
N ASP A 121 29.88 -19.43 -4.13
CA ASP A 121 30.52 -19.99 -2.93
C ASP A 121 30.15 -19.21 -1.67
N GLY A 122 29.80 -19.94 -0.60
CA GLY A 122 29.37 -19.36 0.68
C GLY A 122 27.93 -18.83 0.68
N LYS A 123 27.12 -19.15 -0.34
CA LYS A 123 25.68 -18.83 -0.40
C LYS A 123 24.76 -20.02 -0.13
N ASP A 124 25.29 -21.11 0.43
CA ASP A 124 24.58 -22.35 0.73
C ASP A 124 23.27 -22.11 1.51
N ASP A 125 23.36 -21.31 2.58
CA ASP A 125 22.28 -21.06 3.54
C ASP A 125 21.57 -19.72 3.28
N PHE A 126 21.78 -19.11 2.11
CA PHE A 126 20.98 -17.98 1.63
C PHE A 126 19.69 -18.50 0.98
N PRO A 127 18.59 -17.73 1.01
CA PRO A 127 17.37 -18.11 0.32
C PRO A 127 17.66 -18.26 -1.18
N VAL A 128 17.10 -19.30 -1.80
CA VAL A 128 17.10 -19.40 -3.25
C VAL A 128 16.20 -18.30 -3.80
N THR A 129 16.72 -17.53 -4.76
CA THR A 129 15.99 -16.46 -5.43
C THR A 129 16.20 -16.51 -6.94
N GLY A 130 15.45 -15.72 -7.71
CA GLY A 130 15.53 -15.75 -9.17
C GLY A 130 14.78 -16.93 -9.78
N ILE A 131 13.71 -17.37 -9.12
CA ILE A 131 12.86 -18.47 -9.60
C ILE A 131 11.44 -17.98 -9.91
N SER A 132 10.81 -18.68 -10.84
CA SER A 132 9.41 -18.47 -11.21
C SER A 132 8.46 -19.13 -10.22
N TRP A 133 7.19 -18.75 -10.27
CA TRP A 133 6.14 -19.39 -9.49
C TRP A 133 6.05 -20.90 -9.80
N TYR A 134 6.27 -21.28 -11.07
CA TYR A 134 6.27 -22.68 -11.50
C TYR A 134 7.43 -23.49 -10.91
N GLU A 135 8.64 -22.93 -10.89
CA GLU A 135 9.82 -23.56 -10.27
C GLU A 135 9.60 -23.79 -8.77
N ALA A 136 9.03 -22.80 -8.06
CA ALA A 136 8.69 -22.92 -6.65
C ALA A 136 7.65 -24.04 -6.40
N LEU A 137 6.62 -24.14 -7.25
CA LEU A 137 5.59 -25.17 -7.15
C LEU A 137 6.13 -26.57 -7.49
N ALA A 138 7.03 -26.69 -8.48
CA ALA A 138 7.72 -27.93 -8.82
C ALA A 138 8.60 -28.43 -7.67
N TYR A 139 9.36 -27.54 -7.03
CA TYR A 139 10.14 -27.86 -5.84
C TYR A 139 9.24 -28.30 -4.67
N ALA A 140 8.12 -27.60 -4.42
CA ALA A 140 7.20 -27.97 -3.36
C ALA A 140 6.71 -29.41 -3.53
N ARG A 141 6.37 -29.82 -4.76
CA ARG A 141 6.01 -31.20 -5.09
C ARG A 141 7.15 -32.18 -4.91
N TYR A 142 8.38 -31.83 -5.30
CA TYR A 142 9.57 -32.64 -5.02
C TYR A 142 9.74 -32.93 -3.52
N LYS A 143 9.49 -31.93 -2.67
CA LYS A 143 9.56 -32.06 -1.21
C LYS A 143 8.35 -32.83 -0.61
N GLY A 144 7.34 -33.17 -1.43
CA GLY A 144 6.08 -33.76 -0.96
C GLY A 144 5.20 -32.76 -0.19
N ASN A 145 5.33 -31.48 -0.50
CA ASN A 145 4.67 -30.35 0.14
C ASN A 145 3.89 -29.52 -0.92
N ILE A 146 3.33 -28.39 -0.49
CA ILE A 146 2.73 -27.36 -1.34
C ILE A 146 3.40 -26.00 -1.12
N LEU A 147 3.19 -25.05 -2.02
CA LEU A 147 3.37 -23.64 -1.64
C LEU A 147 2.31 -23.28 -0.58
N PRO A 148 2.63 -22.45 0.42
CA PRO A 148 1.64 -22.03 1.39
C PRO A 148 0.53 -21.24 0.68
N PRO A 149 -0.76 -21.55 0.92
CA PRO A 149 -1.84 -20.63 0.57
C PRO A 149 -1.69 -19.30 1.29
N MET A 150 -2.16 -18.21 0.68
CA MET A 150 -2.01 -16.83 1.14
C MET A 150 -2.38 -16.66 2.61
N PHE A 151 -3.53 -17.20 3.03
CA PHE A 151 -3.97 -17.11 4.42
C PHE A 151 -3.17 -18.00 5.38
N HIS A 152 -2.66 -19.15 4.92
CA HIS A 152 -1.78 -19.99 5.73
C HIS A 152 -0.43 -19.29 5.95
N TRP A 153 0.12 -18.68 4.89
CA TRP A 153 1.30 -17.83 4.99
C TRP A 153 1.08 -16.68 5.97
N ALA A 154 -0.03 -15.93 5.83
CA ALA A 154 -0.35 -14.80 6.69
C ALA A 154 -0.50 -15.23 8.15
N LYS A 155 -1.18 -16.34 8.41
CA LYS A 155 -1.31 -16.88 9.77
C LYS A 155 0.05 -17.26 10.36
N ALA A 156 0.99 -17.75 9.56
CA ALA A 156 2.33 -18.07 10.03
C ALA A 156 3.23 -16.83 10.24
N ALA A 157 2.95 -15.74 9.51
CA ALA A 157 3.70 -14.49 9.57
C ALA A 157 3.30 -13.64 10.78
N TYR A 158 2.00 -13.45 10.97
CA TYR A 158 1.46 -12.46 11.90
C TYR A 158 1.06 -13.09 13.24
N PRO A 159 1.43 -12.46 14.37
CA PRO A 159 1.11 -13.00 15.67
C PRO A 159 -0.37 -12.81 16.03
N PRO A 160 -0.95 -13.72 16.83
CA PRO A 160 -2.35 -13.64 17.24
C PRO A 160 -2.74 -12.37 18.01
N ASP A 161 -1.78 -11.60 18.54
CA ASP A 161 -2.03 -10.38 19.31
C ASP A 161 -1.92 -9.08 18.47
N GLU A 162 -1.64 -9.16 17.17
CA GLU A 162 -1.59 -8.02 16.23
C GLU A 162 -2.88 -7.87 15.40
N ILE A 163 -4.03 -8.17 16.00
CA ILE A 163 -5.35 -8.20 15.31
C ILE A 163 -5.81 -6.79 14.83
N GLY A 164 -5.25 -5.72 15.40
CA GLY A 164 -5.69 -4.33 15.16
C GLY A 164 -4.75 -3.46 14.33
N SER A 165 -3.60 -3.98 13.89
CA SER A 165 -2.65 -3.22 13.07
C SER A 165 -1.98 -4.13 12.02
N PRO A 166 -2.35 -4.02 10.73
CA PRO A 166 -1.71 -4.78 9.65
C PRO A 166 -0.27 -4.31 9.34
N ILE A 167 0.33 -3.46 10.20
CA ILE A 167 1.74 -3.06 10.11
C ILE A 167 2.44 -3.61 11.34
N ALA A 168 2.57 -4.94 11.39
CA ALA A 168 3.21 -5.73 12.44
C ALA A 168 4.55 -5.13 12.92
N PRO A 169 4.58 -4.30 13.99
CA PRO A 169 5.80 -3.60 14.36
C PRO A 169 6.87 -4.57 14.84
N ARG A 170 6.47 -5.76 15.31
CA ARG A 170 7.40 -6.77 15.79
C ARG A 170 8.02 -7.59 14.66
N LEU A 171 7.23 -7.95 13.64
CA LEU A 171 7.74 -8.61 12.44
C LEU A 171 8.76 -7.71 11.74
N LEU A 172 8.35 -6.48 11.40
CA LEU A 172 9.17 -5.53 10.65
C LEU A 172 10.48 -5.17 11.35
N LYS A 173 10.49 -5.12 12.69
CA LYS A 173 11.68 -4.79 13.48
C LYS A 173 12.85 -5.77 13.29
N PHE A 174 12.54 -7.05 13.03
CA PHE A 174 13.55 -8.09 12.85
C PHE A 174 13.69 -8.53 11.39
N SER A 175 12.91 -7.96 10.48
CA SER A 175 12.96 -8.20 9.05
C SER A 175 14.15 -7.50 8.37
N ASN A 176 14.63 -8.07 7.25
CA ASN A 176 15.80 -7.56 6.53
C ASN A 176 15.49 -6.47 5.47
N PHE A 177 14.71 -5.43 5.76
CA PHE A 177 14.49 -4.32 4.80
C PHE A 177 15.68 -3.35 4.71
N SER A 178 16.90 -3.88 4.58
CA SER A 178 18.16 -3.13 4.68
C SER A 178 18.47 -2.25 3.48
N GLN A 179 17.86 -2.51 2.31
CA GLN A 179 18.21 -1.90 1.03
C GLN A 179 19.63 -2.22 0.54
N GLU A 180 20.30 -3.21 1.15
CA GLU A 180 21.69 -3.57 0.83
C GLU A 180 21.81 -4.92 0.15
N SER A 181 21.44 -6.00 0.84
CA SER A 181 21.57 -7.37 0.31
C SER A 181 20.70 -8.39 1.04
N LEU A 182 20.49 -9.54 0.39
CA LEU A 182 19.97 -10.76 1.02
C LEU A 182 20.88 -11.19 2.17
N LYS A 183 20.30 -11.82 3.18
CA LYS A 183 21.01 -12.46 4.30
C LYS A 183 20.77 -13.97 4.31
N GLU A 184 21.63 -14.69 5.02
CA GLU A 184 21.38 -16.10 5.38
C GLU A 184 20.02 -16.25 6.04
N VAL A 185 19.37 -17.38 5.80
CA VAL A 185 18.08 -17.65 6.43
C VAL A 185 18.22 -17.84 7.95
N GLY A 186 17.15 -17.58 8.69
CA GLY A 186 17.09 -17.71 10.14
C GLY A 186 17.43 -16.44 10.93
N GLN A 187 17.42 -15.25 10.30
CA GLN A 187 17.80 -14.00 10.97
C GLN A 187 16.59 -13.24 11.54
N GLY A 188 15.48 -13.15 10.78
CA GLY A 188 14.26 -12.49 11.21
C GLY A 188 13.36 -13.36 12.07
N SER A 189 12.57 -12.77 12.96
CA SER A 189 11.69 -13.53 13.88
C SER A 189 10.23 -13.45 13.45
N GLY A 190 9.58 -14.61 13.30
CA GLY A 190 8.15 -14.75 13.05
C GLY A 190 7.36 -15.24 14.27
N ALA A 191 6.04 -15.21 14.15
CA ALA A 191 5.12 -15.42 15.26
C ALA A 191 5.05 -16.85 15.82
N TYR A 192 5.27 -17.85 14.97
CA TYR A 192 5.14 -19.28 15.30
C TYR A 192 6.49 -20.00 15.32
N GLY A 193 7.57 -19.24 15.50
CA GLY A 193 8.94 -19.75 15.38
C GLY A 193 9.40 -19.90 13.92
N THR A 194 8.64 -19.35 12.97
CA THR A 194 9.10 -19.04 11.61
C THR A 194 10.16 -17.94 11.64
N TYR A 195 10.96 -17.87 10.59
CA TYR A 195 11.98 -16.86 10.35
C TYR A 195 11.78 -16.23 8.98
N ASP A 196 12.25 -14.98 8.85
CA ASP A 196 12.32 -14.24 7.58
C ASP A 196 10.97 -14.14 6.84
N MET A 197 9.86 -14.08 7.58
CA MET A 197 8.51 -13.93 6.99
C MET A 197 8.33 -12.57 6.30
N ALA A 198 9.24 -11.61 6.49
CA ALA A 198 9.24 -10.36 5.75
C ALA A 198 10.67 -9.82 5.58
N GLY A 199 10.91 -9.17 4.45
CA GLY A 199 12.09 -8.36 4.18
C GLY A 199 13.37 -9.09 3.79
N ASN A 200 13.41 -10.40 3.56
CA ASN A 200 14.63 -11.04 3.01
C ASN A 200 14.44 -11.29 1.50
N ALA A 201 13.95 -12.47 1.11
CA ALA A 201 13.29 -12.65 -0.18
C ALA A 201 11.78 -12.45 0.00
N ARG A 202 11.11 -11.91 -1.02
CA ARG A 202 9.65 -12.00 -1.10
C ARG A 202 9.29 -13.42 -1.56
N GLU A 203 8.15 -13.92 -1.11
CA GLU A 203 7.84 -15.34 -1.25
C GLU A 203 6.68 -15.63 -2.17
N TRP A 204 6.90 -16.48 -3.17
CA TRP A 204 5.82 -17.08 -3.94
C TRP A 204 4.90 -17.91 -3.03
N VAL A 205 3.60 -17.66 -3.15
CA VAL A 205 2.55 -18.43 -2.49
C VAL A 205 1.69 -19.19 -3.49
N TRP A 206 0.86 -20.11 -3.00
CA TRP A 206 0.02 -20.99 -3.84
C TRP A 206 -0.94 -20.21 -4.75
N ASN A 207 -1.51 -19.11 -4.27
CA ASN A 207 -2.63 -18.46 -4.95
C ASN A 207 -2.21 -17.73 -6.23
N ILE A 208 -3.12 -17.75 -7.20
CA ILE A 208 -3.08 -16.92 -8.40
C ILE A 208 -4.06 -15.76 -8.21
N PHE A 209 -3.64 -14.53 -8.53
CA PHE A 209 -4.45 -13.32 -8.43
C PHE A 209 -4.66 -12.72 -9.82
N GLY A 210 -5.89 -12.79 -10.35
CA GLY A 210 -6.19 -12.27 -11.69
C GLY A 210 -5.28 -12.83 -12.81
N GLY A 211 -4.92 -14.11 -12.73
CA GLY A 211 -4.03 -14.80 -13.69
C GLY A 211 -2.52 -14.63 -13.43
N ARG A 212 -2.14 -13.78 -12.47
CA ARG A 212 -0.76 -13.56 -12.00
C ARG A 212 -0.43 -14.44 -10.79
N GLY A 213 0.83 -14.81 -10.61
CA GLY A 213 1.29 -15.43 -9.36
C GLY A 213 1.22 -14.40 -8.23
N LEU A 214 1.25 -14.86 -6.99
CA LEU A 214 1.18 -13.97 -5.82
C LEU A 214 2.44 -14.08 -4.98
N THR A 215 3.01 -12.94 -4.57
CA THR A 215 4.10 -12.87 -3.59
C THR A 215 3.68 -12.13 -2.33
N LEU A 216 4.30 -12.49 -1.20
CA LEU A 216 4.10 -11.90 0.12
C LEU A 216 5.44 -11.61 0.82
N GLY A 217 5.41 -10.79 1.87
CA GLY A 217 6.55 -10.56 2.78
C GLY A 217 7.52 -9.45 2.35
N GLY A 218 7.56 -9.09 1.06
CA GLY A 218 8.48 -8.08 0.53
C GLY A 218 9.96 -8.49 0.62
N ALA A 219 10.79 -7.93 -0.26
CA ALA A 219 12.21 -8.21 -0.32
C ALA A 219 13.07 -7.15 0.40
N TYR A 220 14.35 -7.47 0.59
CA TYR A 220 15.30 -6.63 1.33
C TYR A 220 15.48 -5.21 0.78
N ASP A 221 15.33 -5.03 -0.53
CA ASP A 221 15.44 -3.77 -1.27
C ASP A 221 14.08 -3.19 -1.66
N GLU A 222 13.00 -3.68 -1.03
CA GLU A 222 11.64 -3.20 -1.24
C GLU A 222 11.15 -2.38 -0.04
N PRO A 223 10.18 -1.47 -0.24
CA PRO A 223 9.57 -0.72 0.86
C PRO A 223 8.92 -1.64 1.90
N THR A 224 9.04 -1.28 3.18
CA THR A 224 8.56 -2.09 4.32
C THR A 224 7.06 -2.39 4.30
N TYR A 225 6.23 -1.53 3.71
CA TYR A 225 4.79 -1.78 3.61
C TYR A 225 4.45 -3.00 2.72
N LEU A 226 5.38 -3.44 1.85
CA LEU A 226 5.20 -4.67 1.07
C LEU A 226 5.26 -5.95 1.93
N ALA A 227 5.62 -5.85 3.20
CA ALA A 227 5.50 -6.97 4.15
C ALA A 227 4.06 -7.48 4.28
N SER A 228 3.09 -6.56 4.34
CA SER A 228 1.67 -6.87 4.50
C SER A 228 0.86 -6.73 3.23
N GLN A 229 1.42 -6.15 2.17
CA GLN A 229 0.71 -6.04 0.91
C GLN A 229 0.85 -7.30 0.05
N THR A 230 -0.26 -7.73 -0.54
CA THR A 230 -0.28 -8.73 -1.60
C THR A 230 0.34 -8.15 -2.88
N SER A 231 1.32 -8.87 -3.46
CA SER A 231 2.05 -8.42 -4.65
C SER A 231 1.89 -9.42 -5.81
N PRO A 232 0.86 -9.27 -6.66
CA PRO A 232 0.67 -10.06 -7.86
C PRO A 232 1.78 -9.82 -8.89
N LEU A 233 2.32 -10.86 -9.51
CA LEU A 233 3.42 -10.75 -10.49
C LEU A 233 3.23 -11.77 -11.63
N PRO A 234 3.78 -11.52 -12.84
CA PRO A 234 3.81 -12.55 -13.88
C PRO A 234 4.35 -13.88 -13.31
N ARG A 235 3.69 -15.00 -13.62
CA ARG A 235 4.08 -16.32 -13.06
C ARG A 235 5.49 -16.76 -13.49
N MET A 236 5.97 -16.23 -14.61
CA MET A 236 7.33 -16.40 -15.13
C MET A 236 8.31 -15.33 -14.65
N ASP A 237 7.92 -14.40 -13.77
CA ASP A 237 8.85 -13.43 -13.19
C ASP A 237 9.93 -14.15 -12.36
N ARG A 238 11.19 -13.89 -12.68
CA ARG A 238 12.37 -14.53 -12.06
C ARG A 238 13.31 -13.49 -11.47
N SER A 239 12.73 -12.44 -10.90
CA SER A 239 13.48 -11.42 -10.17
C SER A 239 14.34 -12.07 -9.07
N LEU A 240 15.53 -11.53 -8.83
CA LEU A 240 16.43 -11.94 -7.74
C LEU A 240 15.84 -11.65 -6.33
N ARG A 241 14.64 -11.08 -6.26
CA ARG A 241 13.84 -10.92 -5.05
C ARG A 241 12.96 -12.14 -4.74
N ASN A 242 12.62 -12.92 -5.77
CA ASN A 242 11.61 -13.98 -5.69
C ASN A 242 12.20 -15.25 -5.10
N GLY A 243 11.93 -15.48 -3.83
CA GLY A 243 12.12 -16.76 -3.14
C GLY A 243 10.79 -17.43 -2.83
N PHE A 244 10.82 -18.37 -1.90
CA PHE A 244 9.63 -19.08 -1.42
C PHE A 244 9.95 -19.94 -0.19
N ARG A 245 8.88 -20.43 0.42
CA ARG A 245 8.91 -21.54 1.38
C ARG A 245 7.79 -22.54 1.09
N THR A 246 7.80 -23.69 1.73
CA THR A 246 6.75 -24.70 1.55
C THR A 246 5.89 -24.90 2.79
N ALA A 247 4.69 -25.41 2.60
CA ALA A 247 3.77 -25.82 3.66
C ALA A 247 3.29 -27.25 3.45
N ARG A 248 2.85 -27.88 4.53
CA ARG A 248 2.21 -29.19 4.54
C ARG A 248 0.93 -29.13 5.35
N LEU A 249 -0.20 -29.28 4.67
CA LEU A 249 -1.49 -29.42 5.31
C LEU A 249 -1.57 -30.78 6.01
N ILE A 250 -2.12 -30.81 7.22
CA ILE A 250 -2.35 -32.07 7.95
C ILE A 250 -3.42 -32.89 7.21
N ASN A 251 -4.47 -32.22 6.75
CA ASN A 251 -5.48 -32.77 5.87
C ASN A 251 -5.44 -32.02 4.54
N PRO A 252 -5.11 -32.67 3.41
CA PRO A 252 -5.06 -32.02 2.10
C PRO A 252 -6.37 -31.33 1.66
N ARG A 253 -7.52 -31.74 2.22
CA ARG A 253 -8.82 -31.11 1.92
C ARG A 253 -8.93 -29.68 2.45
N ASP A 254 -8.10 -29.31 3.42
CA ASP A 254 -8.08 -27.96 4.02
C ASP A 254 -7.52 -26.91 3.05
N LEU A 255 -7.04 -27.34 1.88
CA LEU A 255 -6.72 -26.45 0.77
C LEU A 255 -7.98 -25.72 0.27
N ASN A 256 -9.16 -26.34 0.33
CA ASN A 256 -10.43 -25.68 0.00
C ASN A 256 -11.00 -24.99 1.27
N PRO A 257 -11.38 -23.70 1.24
CA PRO A 257 -11.52 -22.80 0.07
C PRO A 257 -10.31 -21.91 -0.22
N TYR A 258 -9.18 -22.12 0.45
CA TYR A 258 -8.06 -21.17 0.44
C TYR A 258 -7.09 -21.31 -0.74
N GLY A 259 -7.23 -22.35 -1.55
CA GLY A 259 -6.36 -22.68 -2.67
C GLY A 259 -6.87 -22.19 -4.03
N ASP A 260 -8.08 -21.65 -4.10
CA ASP A 260 -8.64 -21.18 -5.36
C ASP A 260 -7.96 -19.88 -5.82
N PRO A 261 -7.99 -19.58 -7.14
CA PRO A 261 -7.56 -18.28 -7.65
C PRO A 261 -8.37 -17.14 -7.02
N ILE A 262 -7.66 -16.11 -6.58
CA ILE A 262 -8.27 -14.88 -6.07
C ILE A 262 -8.78 -14.08 -7.27
N GLN A 263 -10.10 -13.92 -7.32
CA GLN A 263 -10.76 -13.10 -8.32
C GLN A 263 -11.06 -11.71 -7.73
N THR A 264 -10.52 -10.67 -8.35
CA THR A 264 -11.04 -9.31 -8.16
C THR A 264 -12.16 -9.06 -9.15
N GLN A 265 -13.24 -8.40 -8.72
CA GLN A 265 -14.17 -7.84 -9.70
C GLN A 265 -13.40 -6.81 -10.55
N ALA A 266 -13.43 -7.00 -11.87
CA ALA A 266 -12.97 -5.95 -12.77
C ALA A 266 -13.81 -4.69 -12.51
N PRO A 267 -13.20 -3.48 -12.51
CA PRO A 267 -13.97 -2.26 -12.44
C PRO A 267 -14.99 -2.25 -13.58
N ARG A 268 -16.20 -1.75 -13.30
CA ARG A 268 -17.22 -1.61 -14.34
C ARG A 268 -16.73 -0.61 -15.39
N ASP A 269 -17.15 -0.80 -16.63
CA ASP A 269 -16.85 0.13 -17.71
C ASP A 269 -17.28 1.57 -17.35
N LEU A 270 -16.58 2.59 -17.87
CA LEU A 270 -16.95 4.01 -17.66
C LEU A 270 -18.42 4.27 -18.02
N SER A 271 -18.97 3.61 -19.04
CA SER A 271 -20.37 3.76 -19.44
C SER A 271 -21.38 3.28 -18.39
N TYR A 272 -20.95 2.47 -17.44
CA TYR A 272 -21.78 2.06 -16.30
C TYR A 272 -22.09 3.25 -15.38
N TYR A 273 -21.14 4.17 -15.24
CA TYR A 273 -21.26 5.32 -14.35
C TYR A 273 -21.90 6.48 -15.10
N LYS A 274 -23.13 6.82 -14.71
CA LYS A 274 -23.87 7.93 -15.30
C LYS A 274 -23.57 9.22 -14.54
N PRO A 275 -23.08 10.28 -15.19
CA PRO A 275 -22.90 11.58 -14.55
C PRO A 275 -24.22 12.09 -13.98
N MET A 276 -24.16 12.80 -12.84
CA MET A 276 -25.31 13.53 -12.31
C MET A 276 -25.73 14.64 -13.27
N SER A 277 -27.04 14.78 -13.49
CA SER A 277 -27.57 15.98 -14.15
C SER A 277 -27.23 17.23 -13.37
N ASP A 278 -27.24 18.39 -14.03
CA ASP A 278 -26.99 19.68 -13.37
C ASP A 278 -28.00 19.95 -12.24
N GLU A 279 -29.26 19.53 -12.42
CA GLU A 279 -30.30 19.62 -11.39
C GLU A 279 -29.96 18.78 -10.15
N VAL A 280 -29.59 17.51 -10.32
CA VAL A 280 -29.24 16.62 -9.20
C VAL A 280 -27.99 17.11 -8.50
N PHE A 281 -26.98 17.55 -9.27
CA PHE A 281 -25.77 18.11 -8.68
C PHE A 281 -26.04 19.41 -7.92
N GLY A 282 -26.93 20.27 -8.42
CA GLY A 282 -27.33 21.50 -7.73
C GLY A 282 -28.06 21.26 -6.40
N VAL A 283 -28.74 20.13 -6.24
CA VAL A 283 -29.29 19.71 -4.94
C VAL A 283 -28.19 19.15 -4.04
N TYR A 284 -27.31 18.32 -4.60
CA TYR A 284 -26.18 17.73 -3.87
C TYR A 284 -25.21 18.77 -3.32
N SER A 285 -24.87 19.80 -4.11
CA SER A 285 -23.89 20.83 -3.77
C SER A 285 -24.30 21.69 -2.59
N ARG A 286 -25.61 21.82 -2.29
CA ARG A 286 -26.11 22.57 -1.14
C ARG A 286 -25.65 22.00 0.20
N ASN A 287 -25.33 20.70 0.25
CA ASN A 287 -24.78 20.08 1.47
C ASN A 287 -23.33 20.51 1.75
N HIS A 288 -22.68 21.18 0.79
CA HIS A 288 -21.27 21.57 0.84
C HIS A 288 -21.08 23.09 0.86
N GLU A 289 -22.15 23.86 1.07
CA GLU A 289 -22.07 25.32 1.21
C GLU A 289 -21.35 25.69 2.51
N VAL A 290 -20.19 26.34 2.38
CA VAL A 290 -19.39 26.80 3.53
C VAL A 290 -19.78 28.23 3.87
N ARG A 291 -20.01 28.49 5.16
CA ARG A 291 -20.27 29.86 5.63
C ARG A 291 -18.97 30.66 5.67
N ASN A 292 -18.97 31.80 4.99
CA ASN A 292 -17.93 32.79 5.15
C ASN A 292 -18.11 33.47 6.51
N THR A 293 -17.20 33.17 7.45
CA THR A 293 -17.20 33.70 8.81
C THR A 293 -15.76 34.03 9.16
N ASN A 294 -15.55 35.14 9.88
CA ASN A 294 -14.23 35.49 10.39
C ASN A 294 -13.67 34.30 11.18
N THR A 295 -12.47 33.87 10.79
CA THR A 295 -11.77 32.77 11.44
C THR A 295 -11.01 33.34 12.63
N GLU A 296 -11.40 32.99 13.85
CA GLU A 296 -10.52 33.19 15.00
C GLU A 296 -9.31 32.28 14.83
N VAL A 297 -8.11 32.87 14.91
CA VAL A 297 -6.84 32.16 14.75
C VAL A 297 -6.10 32.20 16.08
N GLU A 298 -5.75 31.03 16.58
CA GLU A 298 -4.91 30.84 17.76
C GLU A 298 -3.54 30.32 17.30
N GLU A 299 -2.47 31.11 17.52
CA GLU A 299 -1.10 30.65 17.30
C GLU A 299 -0.67 29.75 18.47
N ILE A 300 -0.33 28.49 18.18
CA ILE A 300 0.10 27.53 19.20
C ILE A 300 1.62 27.62 19.40
N TYR A 301 2.39 27.62 18.30
CA TYR A 301 3.83 27.92 18.33
C TYR A 301 4.39 28.29 16.96
N ILE A 302 5.59 28.88 17.00
CA ILE A 302 6.52 29.05 15.89
C ILE A 302 7.86 28.43 16.30
N ASP A 303 8.34 27.47 15.52
CA ASP A 303 9.63 26.80 15.70
C ASP A 303 10.58 27.14 14.55
N GLU A 304 11.64 27.87 14.89
CA GLU A 304 12.71 28.25 13.96
C GLU A 304 13.98 27.40 14.13
N SER A 305 13.92 26.26 14.82
CA SER A 305 15.10 25.41 15.07
C SER A 305 15.65 24.78 13.78
N HIS A 306 14.79 24.49 12.81
CA HIS A 306 15.22 23.85 11.56
C HIS A 306 16.02 24.84 10.67
N PRO A 307 17.14 24.44 10.04
CA PRO A 307 17.99 25.36 9.29
C PRO A 307 17.33 25.93 8.02
N LEU A 308 16.36 25.23 7.43
CA LEU A 308 15.79 25.59 6.12
C LEU A 308 14.37 26.19 6.19
N TRP A 309 13.63 25.95 7.26
CA TRP A 309 12.22 26.33 7.34
C TRP A 309 11.80 26.67 8.76
N ILE A 310 10.67 27.37 8.85
CA ILE A 310 9.96 27.68 10.08
C ILE A 310 8.76 26.75 10.13
N LYS A 311 8.61 26.00 11.23
CA LYS A 311 7.45 25.15 11.50
C LYS A 311 6.50 25.91 12.42
N GLU A 312 5.30 26.18 11.95
CA GLU A 312 4.27 26.88 12.71
C GLU A 312 3.12 25.90 12.97
N ARG A 313 2.49 25.99 14.14
CA ARG A 313 1.20 25.35 14.42
C ARG A 313 0.21 26.43 14.80
N VAL A 314 -0.88 26.49 14.06
CA VAL A 314 -2.02 27.36 14.37
C VAL A 314 -3.27 26.53 14.52
N ARG A 315 -4.28 27.10 15.18
CA ARG A 315 -5.59 26.52 15.37
C ARG A 315 -6.65 27.49 14.87
N ILE A 316 -7.56 26.97 14.07
CA ILE A 316 -8.66 27.73 13.47
C ILE A 316 -10.01 27.05 13.71
N GLU A 317 -11.10 27.80 13.58
CA GLU A 317 -12.46 27.24 13.54
C GLU A 317 -12.70 26.50 12.20
N ALA A 318 -13.19 25.26 12.26
CA ALA A 318 -13.44 24.42 11.09
C ALA A 318 -14.72 24.79 10.32
N GLY A 319 -15.57 25.67 10.88
CA GLY A 319 -16.80 26.16 10.24
C GLY A 319 -18.05 25.33 10.46
N TYR A 320 -17.97 24.26 11.26
CA TYR A 320 -19.10 23.40 11.65
C TYR A 320 -18.92 22.88 13.08
N ASN A 321 -20.03 22.58 13.75
CA ASN A 321 -20.08 21.94 15.08
C ASN A 321 -19.18 22.55 16.17
N SER A 322 -18.78 23.83 16.03
CA SER A 322 -17.77 24.50 16.88
C SER A 322 -16.45 23.70 16.98
N GLU A 323 -16.13 22.94 15.93
CA GLU A 323 -14.94 22.13 15.87
C GLU A 323 -13.73 22.99 15.49
N LYS A 324 -12.61 22.76 16.16
CA LYS A 324 -11.33 23.43 15.87
C LYS A 324 -10.41 22.51 15.09
N MET A 325 -9.62 23.09 14.20
CA MET A 325 -8.66 22.40 13.36
C MET A 325 -7.27 23.00 13.54
N ASP A 326 -6.30 22.14 13.80
CA ASP A 326 -4.89 22.52 13.78
C ASP A 326 -4.35 22.47 12.36
N ILE A 327 -3.47 23.40 12.03
CA ILE A 327 -2.76 23.47 10.76
C ILE A 327 -1.28 23.61 11.05
N LEU A 328 -0.49 22.70 10.49
CA LEU A 328 0.96 22.84 10.47
C LEU A 328 1.38 23.56 9.19
N ILE A 329 2.26 24.54 9.32
CA ILE A 329 2.78 25.33 8.19
C ILE A 329 4.29 25.24 8.22
N PHE A 330 4.86 24.76 7.11
CA PHE A 330 6.30 24.69 6.91
C PHE A 330 6.70 25.74 5.87
N ARG A 331 7.17 26.88 6.36
CA ARG A 331 7.49 28.04 5.53
C ARG A 331 9.00 28.14 5.29
N PRO A 332 9.47 28.41 4.06
CA PRO A 332 10.89 28.62 3.80
C PRO A 332 11.43 29.82 4.58
N LYS A 333 12.62 29.69 5.19
CA LYS A 333 13.29 30.81 5.88
C LYS A 333 13.78 31.90 4.94
N ASN A 334 14.26 31.49 3.76
CA ASN A 334 14.95 32.36 2.81
C ASN A 334 14.09 32.60 1.56
N SER A 335 12.87 33.13 1.71
CA SER A 335 12.03 33.55 0.58
C SER A 335 12.04 35.07 0.39
N PHE A 336 12.03 35.51 -0.87
CA PHE A 336 11.80 36.91 -1.21
C PHE A 336 10.31 37.14 -1.45
N GLY A 337 9.64 37.75 -0.47
CA GLY A 337 8.21 38.06 -0.55
C GLY A 337 7.29 36.86 -0.22
N PRO A 338 5.98 37.01 -0.49
CA PRO A 338 4.99 35.98 -0.20
C PRO A 338 5.21 34.71 -1.02
N SER A 339 5.11 33.54 -0.40
CA SER A 339 5.32 32.24 -1.05
C SER A 339 4.02 31.64 -1.59
N ASP A 340 4.09 30.91 -2.70
CA ASP A 340 3.01 30.03 -3.13
C ASP A 340 2.77 28.92 -2.08
N ALA A 341 1.52 28.55 -1.86
CA ALA A 341 1.16 27.54 -0.86
C ALA A 341 0.69 26.22 -1.51
N VAL A 342 1.21 25.11 -0.98
CA VAL A 342 0.83 23.75 -1.36
C VAL A 342 0.11 23.10 -0.19
N ILE A 343 -1.17 22.81 -0.36
CA ILE A 343 -2.06 22.24 0.66
C ILE A 343 -2.01 20.72 0.54
N PHE A 344 -1.52 20.06 1.59
CA PHE A 344 -1.27 18.63 1.56
C PHE A 344 -2.44 17.81 2.14
N HIS A 345 -2.90 16.85 1.34
CA HIS A 345 -3.86 15.82 1.71
C HIS A 345 -3.12 14.47 1.81
N PRO A 346 -2.89 13.96 3.03
CA PRO A 346 -1.97 12.87 3.28
C PRO A 346 -2.51 11.49 2.90
N GLY A 347 -1.64 10.49 2.95
CA GLY A 347 -1.99 9.08 2.79
C GLY A 347 -2.79 8.50 3.97
N ALA A 348 -3.23 7.25 3.82
CA ALA A 348 -4.13 6.59 4.79
C ALA A 348 -3.55 6.44 6.20
N ASN A 349 -2.23 6.47 6.36
CA ASN A 349 -1.57 6.41 7.68
C ASN A 349 -2.00 7.58 8.57
N TYR A 350 -2.14 8.79 8.03
CA TYR A 350 -2.60 9.97 8.77
C TYR A 350 -4.07 9.89 9.20
N TYR A 351 -4.83 9.02 8.55
CA TYR A 351 -6.22 8.72 8.86
C TYR A 351 -6.39 7.39 9.57
N THR A 352 -5.34 6.75 10.11
CA THR A 352 -5.46 5.46 10.81
C THR A 352 -4.54 5.39 12.02
N THR A 353 -3.25 5.61 11.79
CA THR A 353 -2.16 5.55 12.77
C THR A 353 -1.24 6.76 12.57
N PRO A 354 -1.77 7.99 12.68
CA PRO A 354 -0.97 9.20 12.51
C PRO A 354 0.12 9.28 13.59
N PRO A 355 1.25 9.93 13.29
CA PRO A 355 2.14 10.40 14.35
C PRO A 355 1.43 11.43 15.23
N GLU A 356 1.99 11.74 16.39
CA GLU A 356 1.56 12.93 17.12
C GLU A 356 1.74 14.16 16.23
N ILE A 357 0.83 15.13 16.31
CA ILE A 357 0.81 16.27 15.38
C ILE A 357 2.14 17.03 15.35
N ASP A 358 2.84 17.16 16.47
CA ASP A 358 4.11 17.85 16.54
C ASP A 358 5.29 17.04 15.99
N GLU A 359 5.10 15.73 15.76
CA GLU A 359 6.09 14.83 15.15
C GLU A 359 6.00 14.80 13.62
N VAL A 360 4.95 15.40 13.02
CA VAL A 360 4.80 15.48 11.56
C VAL A 360 6.02 16.13 10.93
N ASN A 361 6.58 15.43 9.93
CA ASN A 361 7.81 15.81 9.24
C ASN A 361 7.66 15.69 7.71
N PRO A 362 7.87 16.79 6.94
CA PRO A 362 7.82 16.75 5.47
C PRO A 362 8.78 15.72 4.83
N GLY A 363 9.87 15.36 5.52
CA GLY A 363 10.83 14.37 5.07
C GLY A 363 10.30 12.94 5.02
N GLU A 364 9.26 12.60 5.78
CA GLU A 364 8.66 11.24 5.80
C GLU A 364 8.22 10.79 4.40
N PHE A 365 7.58 11.71 3.66
CA PHE A 365 7.17 11.52 2.28
C PHE A 365 8.08 12.23 1.28
N GLY A 366 9.24 12.70 1.74
CA GLY A 366 10.17 13.43 0.91
C GLY A 366 9.56 14.68 0.24
N LEU A 367 8.66 15.38 0.92
CA LEU A 367 8.01 16.62 0.47
C LEU A 367 8.83 17.88 0.82
N ASP A 368 9.95 17.71 1.52
CA ASP A 368 10.89 18.76 1.89
C ASP A 368 11.39 19.58 0.68
N PHE A 369 11.36 19.02 -0.53
CA PHE A 369 11.74 19.71 -1.75
C PHE A 369 10.83 20.92 -2.05
N LEU A 370 9.56 20.88 -1.66
CA LEU A 370 8.64 22.01 -1.85
C LEU A 370 9.14 23.24 -1.09
N ILE A 371 9.53 23.03 0.16
CA ILE A 371 10.05 24.09 1.02
C ILE A 371 11.41 24.56 0.54
N LYS A 372 12.29 23.62 0.13
CA LYS A 372 13.59 23.95 -0.49
C LYS A 372 13.45 24.72 -1.81
N SER A 373 12.33 24.56 -2.52
CA SER A 373 12.00 25.30 -3.75
C SER A 373 11.32 26.66 -3.49
N GLY A 374 11.16 27.07 -2.23
CA GLY A 374 10.58 28.36 -1.85
C GLY A 374 9.06 28.37 -1.72
N LYS A 375 8.41 27.19 -1.65
CA LYS A 375 6.96 27.07 -1.46
C LYS A 375 6.63 26.77 -0.01
N THR A 376 5.51 27.29 0.48
CA THR A 376 5.01 26.94 1.80
C THR A 376 4.21 25.65 1.72
N LEU A 377 4.59 24.65 2.52
CA LEU A 377 3.83 23.40 2.65
C LEU A 377 2.85 23.56 3.83
N VAL A 378 1.56 23.41 3.54
CA VAL A 378 0.47 23.53 4.51
C VAL A 378 -0.13 22.16 4.75
N TRP A 379 -0.26 21.77 6.02
CA TRP A 379 -0.67 20.44 6.42
C TRP A 379 -1.78 20.53 7.49
N PRO A 380 -3.04 20.68 7.05
CA PRO A 380 -4.18 20.70 7.95
C PRO A 380 -4.42 19.34 8.61
N ALA A 381 -4.83 19.35 9.88
CA ALA A 381 -5.43 18.20 10.52
C ALA A 381 -6.86 18.04 10.02
N TRP A 382 -7.03 17.46 8.84
CA TRP A 382 -8.34 17.14 8.26
C TRP A 382 -9.22 16.36 9.24
N LYS A 383 -10.54 16.54 9.19
CA LYS A 383 -11.48 15.71 9.96
C LYS A 383 -11.17 14.21 9.75
N GLY A 384 -11.02 13.48 10.85
CA GLY A 384 -10.67 12.06 10.81
C GLY A 384 -9.17 11.77 10.63
N SER A 385 -8.30 12.78 10.71
CA SER A 385 -6.84 12.66 10.66
C SER A 385 -6.15 13.28 11.88
N LEU A 386 -4.88 12.94 12.12
CA LEU A 386 -4.04 13.53 13.18
C LEU A 386 -4.75 13.59 14.55
N ASN A 387 -4.69 14.71 15.25
CA ASN A 387 -5.35 14.94 16.54
C ASN A 387 -6.88 15.09 16.44
N ARG A 388 -7.48 14.81 15.28
CA ARG A 388 -8.93 14.80 15.02
C ARG A 388 -9.43 13.42 14.59
N LEU A 389 -8.71 12.36 14.95
CA LEU A 389 -9.24 11.00 14.89
C LEU A 389 -10.46 10.82 15.81
N PRO A 390 -11.46 10.02 15.42
CA PRO A 390 -12.52 9.63 16.34
C PRO A 390 -11.97 8.72 17.45
N GLU A 391 -12.51 8.85 18.67
CA GLU A 391 -12.14 8.00 19.82
C GLU A 391 -12.43 6.50 19.59
N SER A 392 -13.40 6.19 18.73
CA SER A 392 -13.69 4.82 18.29
C SER A 392 -13.98 4.77 16.79
N ARG A 393 -13.48 3.71 16.14
CA ARG A 393 -13.70 3.39 14.71
C ARG A 393 -14.53 2.13 14.50
N SER A 394 -15.06 1.55 15.58
CA SER A 394 -15.89 0.35 15.47
C SER A 394 -17.28 0.72 14.98
N GLY A 395 -17.68 0.18 13.82
CA GLY A 395 -19.01 0.33 13.25
C GLY A 395 -19.27 -0.76 12.22
N SER A 396 -20.52 -0.95 11.84
CA SER A 396 -20.85 -1.83 10.71
C SER A 396 -20.33 -1.24 9.39
N PRO A 397 -20.30 -2.01 8.29
CA PRO A 397 -20.02 -1.46 6.97
C PRO A 397 -20.90 -0.23 6.64
N GLU A 398 -22.18 -0.25 7.01
CA GLU A 398 -23.10 0.88 6.83
C GLU A 398 -22.70 2.12 7.64
N ASP A 399 -22.27 1.93 8.90
CA ASP A 399 -21.78 3.04 9.74
C ASP A 399 -20.55 3.71 9.11
N THR A 400 -19.66 2.91 8.52
CA THR A 400 -18.48 3.40 7.80
C THR A 400 -18.89 4.27 6.61
N LEU A 401 -19.95 3.90 5.90
CA LEU A 401 -20.46 4.67 4.76
C LEU A 401 -21.10 5.99 5.18
N ILE A 402 -21.86 5.99 6.28
CA ILE A 402 -22.46 7.19 6.85
C ILE A 402 -21.35 8.14 7.33
N TYR A 403 -20.36 7.61 8.05
CA TYR A 403 -19.21 8.36 8.51
C TYR A 403 -18.47 9.02 7.34
N PHE A 404 -18.20 8.25 6.28
CA PHE A 404 -17.49 8.75 5.10
C PHE A 404 -18.24 9.89 4.38
N ARG A 405 -19.58 9.82 4.30
CA ARG A 405 -20.39 10.94 3.77
C ARG A 405 -20.24 12.21 4.60
N GLY A 406 -20.19 12.05 5.93
CA GLY A 406 -19.92 13.17 6.85
C GLY A 406 -18.53 13.77 6.65
N LEU A 407 -17.52 12.92 6.42
CA LEU A 407 -16.15 13.37 6.12
C LEU A 407 -16.08 14.23 4.86
N ASN A 408 -16.79 13.86 3.79
CA ASN A 408 -16.81 14.65 2.55
C ASN A 408 -17.27 16.10 2.79
N ILE A 409 -18.32 16.29 3.58
CA ILE A 409 -18.82 17.64 3.95
C ILE A 409 -17.78 18.38 4.81
N ALA A 410 -17.24 17.69 5.82
CA ALA A 410 -16.25 18.24 6.72
C ALA A 410 -14.98 18.67 5.98
N TRP A 411 -14.49 17.88 5.02
CA TRP A 411 -13.29 18.18 4.25
C TRP A 411 -13.47 19.40 3.34
N VAL A 412 -14.66 19.63 2.78
CA VAL A 412 -14.93 20.86 2.02
C VAL A 412 -14.82 22.08 2.94
N SER A 413 -15.45 22.03 4.11
CA SER A 413 -15.37 23.13 5.08
C SER A 413 -13.95 23.34 5.62
N ASP A 414 -13.24 22.27 6.00
CA ASP A 414 -11.85 22.32 6.44
C ASP A 414 -10.95 22.94 5.36
N THR A 415 -11.18 22.59 4.09
CA THR A 415 -10.40 23.12 2.96
C THR A 415 -10.65 24.61 2.80
N SER A 416 -11.92 25.03 2.73
CA SER A 416 -12.24 26.44 2.56
C SER A 416 -11.75 27.27 3.74
N LYS A 417 -11.85 26.79 4.98
CA LYS A 417 -11.32 27.49 6.17
C LYS A 417 -9.81 27.57 6.20
N THR A 418 -9.11 26.54 5.73
CA THR A 418 -7.65 26.58 5.54
C THR A 418 -7.28 27.69 4.55
N LEU A 419 -7.95 27.74 3.39
CA LEU A 419 -7.65 28.73 2.37
C LEU A 419 -8.03 30.15 2.80
N ASP A 420 -9.17 30.35 3.47
CA ASP A 420 -9.55 31.66 4.05
C ASP A 420 -8.45 32.19 4.99
N TYR A 421 -7.90 31.30 5.83
CA TYR A 421 -6.79 31.67 6.72
C TYR A 421 -5.52 32.00 5.92
N LEU A 422 -5.14 31.19 4.93
CA LEU A 422 -3.96 31.46 4.11
C LEU A 422 -4.08 32.76 3.29
N GLU A 423 -5.27 33.11 2.80
CA GLU A 423 -5.52 34.39 2.11
C GLU A 423 -5.34 35.61 3.03
N SER A 424 -5.56 35.43 4.33
CA SER A 424 -5.38 36.49 5.33
C SER A 424 -3.90 36.76 5.69
N ARG A 425 -2.99 35.87 5.30
CA ARG A 425 -1.57 35.93 5.65
C ARG A 425 -0.78 36.80 4.67
N ALA A 426 0.03 37.71 5.21
CA ALA A 426 0.87 38.61 4.41
C ALA A 426 2.07 37.91 3.76
N ASP A 427 2.47 36.75 4.26
CA ASP A 427 3.62 35.95 3.81
C ASP A 427 3.23 34.82 2.83
N ILE A 428 1.94 34.70 2.50
CA ILE A 428 1.41 33.75 1.52
C ILE A 428 0.88 34.51 0.31
N ASN A 429 1.13 33.99 -0.90
CA ASN A 429 0.56 34.55 -2.11
C ASN A 429 -0.91 34.06 -2.27
N PRO A 430 -1.92 34.94 -2.12
CA PRO A 430 -3.33 34.52 -2.16
C PRO A 430 -3.80 34.11 -3.56
N SER A 431 -3.00 34.34 -4.61
CA SER A 431 -3.35 33.95 -5.98
C SER A 431 -2.87 32.54 -6.36
N ASN A 432 -2.06 31.90 -5.51
CA ASN A 432 -1.31 30.69 -5.84
C ASN A 432 -1.46 29.61 -4.76
N PHE A 433 -2.57 28.87 -4.84
CA PHE A 433 -2.83 27.68 -4.04
C PHE A 433 -2.78 26.42 -4.89
N PHE A 434 -2.08 25.40 -4.41
CA PHE A 434 -1.95 24.12 -5.09
C PHE A 434 -2.41 22.99 -4.18
N TYR A 435 -3.27 22.13 -4.72
CA TYR A 435 -3.67 20.91 -4.05
C TYR A 435 -2.55 19.87 -4.22
N MET A 436 -2.15 19.18 -3.15
CA MET A 436 -1.30 18.00 -3.26
C MET A 436 -1.91 16.84 -2.49
N GLY A 437 -2.44 15.86 -3.20
CA GLY A 437 -2.97 14.62 -2.63
C GLY A 437 -1.97 13.49 -2.76
N MET A 438 -1.86 12.67 -1.72
CA MET A 438 -1.10 11.42 -1.75
C MET A 438 -2.02 10.26 -1.39
N SER A 439 -2.04 9.21 -2.22
CA SER A 439 -2.77 7.97 -1.93
C SER A 439 -4.21 8.27 -1.53
N PHE A 440 -4.61 8.01 -0.28
CA PHE A 440 -5.91 8.38 0.30
C PHE A 440 -6.34 9.83 -0.03
N GLY A 441 -5.45 10.81 0.10
CA GLY A 441 -5.70 12.19 -0.30
C GLY A 441 -6.07 12.30 -1.78
N ALA A 442 -5.26 11.68 -2.64
CA ALA A 442 -5.48 11.68 -4.09
C ALA A 442 -6.63 10.77 -4.58
N LEU A 443 -7.21 9.95 -3.70
CA LEU A 443 -8.37 9.09 -3.98
C LEU A 443 -9.68 9.76 -3.54
N PHE A 444 -9.68 10.33 -2.33
CA PHE A 444 -10.92 10.68 -1.64
C PHE A 444 -11.05 12.19 -1.39
N ASN A 445 -9.98 12.86 -0.95
CA ASN A 445 -10.02 14.31 -0.72
C ASN A 445 -10.10 15.11 -2.02
N THR A 446 -9.91 14.50 -3.19
CA THR A 446 -10.16 15.10 -4.51
C THR A 446 -11.61 15.58 -4.66
N HIS A 447 -12.52 15.10 -3.81
CA HIS A 447 -13.87 15.63 -3.68
C HIS A 447 -13.91 17.15 -3.44
N THR A 448 -12.93 17.69 -2.72
CA THR A 448 -12.82 19.13 -2.43
C THR A 448 -12.59 19.98 -3.69
N LEU A 449 -11.99 19.41 -4.74
CA LEU A 449 -11.75 20.08 -6.04
C LEU A 449 -13.05 20.42 -6.78
N LEU A 450 -14.19 19.87 -6.38
CA LEU A 450 -15.50 20.22 -6.95
C LEU A 450 -16.04 21.56 -6.44
N PHE A 451 -15.61 21.96 -5.24
CA PHE A 451 -16.22 23.05 -4.48
C PHE A 451 -15.23 24.18 -4.19
N GLU A 452 -13.95 23.98 -4.51
CA GLU A 452 -12.89 24.94 -4.23
C GLU A 452 -12.18 25.33 -5.53
N ASP A 453 -12.49 26.53 -6.03
CA ASP A 453 -11.97 27.09 -7.27
C ASP A 453 -10.69 27.91 -7.08
N ARG A 454 -10.30 28.18 -5.83
CA ARG A 454 -9.05 28.86 -5.49
C ARG A 454 -7.80 28.03 -5.79
N TYR A 455 -7.93 26.71 -5.96
CA TYR A 455 -6.80 25.88 -6.40
C TYR A 455 -6.45 26.14 -7.85
N ASN A 456 -5.22 26.60 -8.10
CA ASN A 456 -4.68 26.79 -9.44
C ASN A 456 -4.49 25.47 -10.18
N ALA A 457 -4.04 24.44 -9.47
CA ALA A 457 -3.82 23.09 -9.98
C ALA A 457 -3.71 22.06 -8.85
N ALA A 458 -3.87 20.78 -9.19
CA ALA A 458 -3.77 19.63 -8.29
C ALA A 458 -2.63 18.68 -8.68
N ILE A 459 -1.88 18.20 -7.69
CA ILE A 459 -0.83 17.19 -7.84
C ILE A 459 -1.28 15.95 -7.07
N LEU A 460 -1.42 14.84 -7.79
CA LEU A 460 -2.02 13.60 -7.30
C LEU A 460 -0.96 12.49 -7.35
N TYR A 461 -0.33 12.22 -6.21
CA TYR A 461 0.60 11.10 -6.09
C TYR A 461 -0.16 9.82 -5.80
N VAL A 462 0.07 8.80 -6.62
CA VAL A 462 -0.47 7.45 -6.50
C VAL A 462 -1.98 7.45 -6.25
N GLY A 463 -2.67 8.32 -7.01
CA GLY A 463 -4.11 8.57 -6.94
C GLY A 463 -4.91 7.88 -8.03
N GLY A 464 -6.24 7.95 -7.92
CA GLY A 464 -7.17 7.26 -8.81
C GLY A 464 -8.61 7.33 -8.30
N VAL A 465 -9.41 6.31 -8.58
CA VAL A 465 -10.74 6.11 -7.96
C VAL A 465 -10.81 4.80 -7.20
N PHE A 466 -11.66 4.74 -6.16
CA PHE A 466 -11.90 3.50 -5.43
C PHE A 466 -13.35 3.02 -5.67
N PRO A 467 -13.58 2.07 -6.60
CA PRO A 467 -14.92 1.76 -7.13
C PRO A 467 -15.81 0.94 -6.18
N THR A 468 -15.33 0.60 -4.97
CA THR A 468 -16.04 -0.23 -3.99
C THR A 468 -16.86 0.56 -2.98
N TYR A 469 -16.83 1.91 -3.03
CA TYR A 469 -17.70 2.74 -2.21
C TYR A 469 -19.05 2.99 -2.91
N PRO A 470 -20.15 3.15 -2.17
CA PRO A 470 -21.48 3.31 -2.74
C PRO A 470 -21.60 4.60 -3.57
N PRO A 471 -22.56 4.63 -4.50
CA PRO A 471 -22.91 5.85 -5.23
C PRO A 471 -23.15 7.03 -4.28
N LEU A 472 -22.67 8.21 -4.67
CA LEU A 472 -22.65 9.48 -3.92
C LEU A 472 -21.53 9.64 -2.88
N SER A 473 -20.88 8.55 -2.47
CA SER A 473 -19.74 8.59 -1.53
C SER A 473 -18.40 8.47 -2.24
N ASP A 474 -18.33 7.70 -3.34
CA ASP A 474 -17.11 7.48 -4.15
C ASP A 474 -16.73 8.67 -5.05
N GLY A 475 -17.67 9.60 -5.24
CA GLY A 475 -17.55 10.77 -6.08
C GLY A 475 -17.54 10.53 -7.60
N ILE A 476 -17.70 9.27 -8.04
CA ILE A 476 -17.52 8.90 -9.45
C ILE A 476 -18.53 9.62 -10.36
N ASN A 477 -19.77 9.76 -9.92
CA ASN A 477 -20.85 10.36 -10.72
C ASN A 477 -20.74 11.88 -10.91
N HIS A 478 -19.78 12.55 -10.26
CA HIS A 478 -19.55 13.98 -10.42
C HIS A 478 -18.11 14.32 -10.82
N MET A 479 -17.26 13.32 -11.11
CA MET A 479 -15.92 13.53 -11.68
C MET A 479 -15.90 14.44 -12.92
N PRO A 480 -16.87 14.39 -13.87
CA PRO A 480 -16.89 15.30 -15.02
C PRO A 480 -16.98 16.79 -14.68
N ARG A 481 -17.25 17.13 -13.41
CA ARG A 481 -17.30 18.50 -12.90
C ARG A 481 -15.96 18.98 -12.31
N ILE A 482 -15.00 18.09 -12.07
CA ILE A 482 -13.63 18.49 -11.72
C ILE A 482 -12.99 19.10 -12.97
N LYS A 483 -12.79 20.42 -12.94
CA LYS A 483 -12.17 21.20 -14.02
C LYS A 483 -10.75 21.68 -13.70
N THR A 484 -10.32 21.55 -12.44
CA THR A 484 -9.00 21.95 -11.95
C THR A 484 -7.90 21.23 -12.73
N PRO A 485 -6.91 21.95 -13.29
CA PRO A 485 -5.75 21.32 -13.92
C PRO A 485 -5.06 20.33 -12.97
N PHE A 486 -4.62 19.17 -13.44
CA PHE A 486 -3.98 18.20 -12.56
C PHE A 486 -2.84 17.38 -13.17
N LEU A 487 -1.90 16.98 -12.31
CA LEU A 487 -0.81 16.05 -12.59
C LEU A 487 -0.98 14.79 -11.73
N MET A 488 -1.02 13.62 -12.36
CA MET A 488 -0.99 12.33 -11.70
C MET A 488 0.38 11.67 -11.88
N LEU A 489 0.97 11.24 -10.77
CA LEU A 489 2.23 10.48 -10.76
C LEU A 489 1.98 9.14 -10.06
N ASN A 490 2.06 8.03 -10.79
CA ASN A 490 1.66 6.71 -10.30
C ASN A 490 2.74 5.66 -10.57
N GLY A 491 2.73 4.56 -9.80
CA GLY A 491 3.51 3.37 -10.11
C GLY A 491 2.78 2.46 -11.09
N GLU A 492 3.48 1.91 -12.09
CA GLU A 492 2.95 0.91 -13.01
C GLU A 492 2.60 -0.40 -12.29
N GLN A 493 3.30 -0.70 -11.18
CA GLN A 493 3.14 -1.89 -10.35
C GLN A 493 2.36 -1.59 -9.06
N ASP A 494 1.63 -0.48 -9.02
CA ASP A 494 0.80 -0.12 -7.87
C ASP A 494 -0.45 -1.00 -7.80
N TYR A 495 -0.50 -1.90 -6.81
CA TYR A 495 -1.66 -2.75 -6.57
C TYR A 495 -2.67 -2.17 -5.58
N LEU A 496 -2.31 -1.11 -4.84
CA LEU A 496 -3.26 -0.39 -3.97
C LEU A 496 -4.14 0.54 -4.80
N VAL A 497 -3.54 1.22 -5.77
CA VAL A 497 -4.21 2.05 -6.76
C VAL A 497 -3.80 1.59 -8.16
N PRO A 498 -4.45 0.52 -8.68
CA PRO A 498 -4.13 -0.04 -9.98
C PRO A 498 -4.16 0.99 -11.10
N LYS A 499 -3.34 0.76 -12.13
CA LYS A 499 -3.34 1.57 -13.35
C LYS A 499 -4.73 1.80 -13.94
N SER A 500 -5.61 0.80 -13.87
CA SER A 500 -7.02 0.93 -14.29
C SER A 500 -7.79 1.97 -13.46
N SER A 501 -7.56 2.03 -12.15
CA SER A 501 -8.14 3.04 -11.26
C SER A 501 -7.61 4.45 -11.56
N ALA A 502 -6.30 4.59 -11.74
CA ALA A 502 -5.68 5.87 -12.09
C ALA A 502 -6.17 6.39 -13.46
N MET A 503 -6.21 5.51 -14.47
CA MET A 503 -6.71 5.86 -15.80
C MET A 503 -8.21 6.16 -15.80
N PHE A 504 -8.99 5.51 -14.93
CA PHE A 504 -10.40 5.85 -14.75
C PHE A 504 -10.57 7.28 -14.23
N PHE A 505 -9.80 7.68 -13.20
CA PHE A 505 -9.82 9.07 -12.73
C PHE A 505 -9.43 10.03 -13.87
N TYR A 506 -8.30 9.78 -14.53
CA TYR A 506 -7.81 10.59 -15.65
C TYR A 506 -8.85 10.78 -16.77
N GLY A 507 -9.56 9.70 -17.13
CA GLY A 507 -10.54 9.69 -18.22
C GLY A 507 -11.92 10.22 -17.84
N SER A 508 -12.29 10.22 -16.55
CA SER A 508 -13.64 10.59 -16.08
C SER A 508 -13.78 12.06 -15.69
N THR A 509 -12.67 12.78 -15.52
CA THR A 509 -12.69 14.20 -15.14
C THR A 509 -13.11 15.12 -16.27
N GLY A 510 -13.61 16.30 -15.90
CA GLY A 510 -13.98 17.35 -16.81
C GLY A 510 -12.84 18.27 -17.26
N THR A 511 -11.63 18.02 -16.77
CA THR A 511 -10.45 18.87 -16.97
C THR A 511 -10.01 18.81 -18.45
N PRO A 512 -9.70 19.95 -19.10
CA PRO A 512 -9.23 19.96 -20.48
C PRO A 512 -8.00 19.07 -20.69
N GLU A 513 -7.88 18.43 -21.85
CA GLU A 513 -6.77 17.49 -22.12
C GLU A 513 -5.39 18.13 -21.99
N ASN A 514 -5.26 19.40 -22.37
CA ASN A 514 -4.00 20.16 -22.23
C ASN A 514 -3.68 20.54 -20.77
N ASP A 515 -4.63 20.35 -19.86
CA ASP A 515 -4.57 20.71 -18.45
C ASP A 515 -4.53 19.50 -17.52
N LYS A 516 -4.52 18.28 -18.05
CA LYS A 516 -4.27 17.06 -17.28
C LYS A 516 -3.08 16.29 -17.83
N LYS A 517 -2.31 15.69 -16.93
CA LYS A 517 -1.15 14.86 -17.26
C LYS A 517 -1.09 13.67 -16.31
N ILE A 518 -0.73 12.49 -16.83
CA ILE A 518 -0.44 11.31 -16.01
C ILE A 518 0.90 10.70 -16.44
N ILE A 519 1.70 10.27 -15.46
CA ILE A 519 2.97 9.56 -15.67
C ILE A 519 2.96 8.29 -14.82
N PHE A 520 3.30 7.17 -15.44
CA PHE A 520 3.57 5.91 -14.75
C PHE A 520 5.06 5.66 -14.67
N TYR A 521 5.56 5.36 -13.47
CA TYR A 521 6.92 4.97 -13.20
C TYR A 521 7.03 3.46 -13.00
N ASP A 522 8.19 2.87 -13.29
CA ASP A 522 8.48 1.48 -12.92
C ASP A 522 8.72 1.38 -11.40
N SER A 523 7.62 1.42 -10.65
CA SER A 523 7.57 1.40 -9.19
C SER A 523 6.23 0.85 -8.69
N GLY A 524 6.18 0.50 -7.41
CA GLY A 524 4.94 0.21 -6.69
C GLY A 524 4.21 1.48 -6.23
N HIS A 525 3.43 1.37 -5.15
CA HIS A 525 2.64 2.47 -4.61
C HIS A 525 3.48 3.65 -4.09
N TRP A 526 4.59 3.41 -3.38
CA TRP A 526 5.47 4.47 -2.88
C TRP A 526 6.84 3.88 -2.50
N PRO A 527 7.97 4.61 -2.51
CA PRO A 527 8.19 5.90 -3.10
C PRO A 527 8.19 5.83 -4.63
N LEU A 528 7.81 6.93 -5.26
CA LEU A 528 8.06 7.15 -6.69
C LEU A 528 9.52 7.59 -6.91
N PRO A 529 10.08 7.45 -8.13
CA PRO A 529 11.41 7.95 -8.45
C PRO A 529 11.55 9.45 -8.13
N ARG A 530 12.27 9.74 -7.04
CA ARG A 530 12.25 11.05 -6.37
C ARG A 530 12.58 12.22 -7.29
N ASN A 531 13.64 12.11 -8.07
CA ASN A 531 14.09 13.22 -8.91
C ASN A 531 13.11 13.52 -10.06
N GLN A 532 12.53 12.49 -10.65
CA GLN A 532 11.50 12.61 -11.68
C GLN A 532 10.23 13.22 -11.09
N MET A 533 9.80 12.74 -9.93
CA MET A 533 8.66 13.29 -9.20
C MET A 533 8.84 14.78 -8.89
N ILE A 534 9.98 15.18 -8.33
CA ILE A 534 10.31 16.58 -8.04
C ILE A 534 10.25 17.43 -9.31
N LYS A 535 10.90 16.98 -10.39
CA LYS A 535 10.94 17.71 -11.67
C LYS A 535 9.53 17.98 -12.20
N GLU A 536 8.69 16.93 -12.25
CA GLU A 536 7.34 17.02 -12.81
C GLU A 536 6.43 17.88 -11.94
N THR A 537 6.50 17.72 -10.62
CA THR A 537 5.70 18.52 -9.68
C THR A 537 6.06 20.00 -9.74
N LEU A 538 7.34 20.37 -9.69
CA LEU A 538 7.74 21.78 -9.75
C LEU A 538 7.39 22.41 -11.11
N SER A 539 7.63 21.68 -12.21
CA SER A 539 7.28 22.16 -13.55
C SER A 539 5.78 22.40 -13.71
N PHE A 540 4.96 21.53 -13.10
CA PHE A 540 3.50 21.66 -13.16
C PHE A 540 3.00 22.82 -12.31
N ILE A 541 3.54 23.01 -11.10
CA ILE A 541 3.23 24.17 -10.26
C ILE A 541 3.61 25.47 -10.99
N ASP A 542 4.80 25.52 -11.59
CA ASP A 542 5.27 26.71 -12.31
C ASP A 542 4.43 27.03 -13.56
N LYS A 543 3.77 26.04 -14.18
CA LYS A 543 2.86 26.25 -15.30
C LYS A 543 1.57 26.96 -14.90
N TYR A 544 1.06 26.71 -13.69
CA TYR A 544 -0.26 27.18 -13.24
C TYR A 544 -0.23 28.28 -12.16
N LYS A 545 0.96 28.66 -11.69
CA LYS A 545 1.10 29.86 -10.85
C LYS A 545 0.74 31.11 -11.66
N LYS A 546 0.04 32.04 -11.01
CA LYS A 546 -0.38 33.34 -11.53
C LYS A 546 0.63 34.41 -11.14
#